data_AF-A0A356AYM5-F1
#
_entry.id   AF-A0A356AYM5-F1
#
_cell.length_a   1.000
_cell.length_b   1.000
_cell.length_c   1.000
_cell.angle_alpha   90.00
_cell.angle_beta   90.00
_cell.angle_gamma   90.00
#
_symmetry.space_group_name_H-M   'P 1'
#
loop_
_entity.id
_entity.type
_entity.pdbx_description
1 polymer ?
#
loop_
_entity_poly.entity_id
_entity_poly.type
_entity_poly.pdbx_seq_one_letter_code
_entity_poly.pdbx_strand_id
1 'polypeptide(L)'
;MTQQLTDIIKAILQGSGVFFIVYLIGYSTFLFLAVAVGSSTLYQKRRQIKMKNTLMQDYYVPVSIITPAYNEHVTVVETVKSLLALEYNIYEIIVVDDGSKDDTSKVLIEAFDMHPVNRPVQYKITCQPVEYIY
;
A
#
# COMPACT_ATOMS: atom_id res chain seq x y z
N MET A 1 -34.21 66.54 -20.61
CA MET A 1 -34.65 65.50 -19.66
C MET A 1 -34.10 64.12 -20.03
N THR A 2 -34.18 63.70 -21.29
CA THR A 2 -33.66 62.41 -21.78
C THR A 2 -32.14 62.24 -21.62
N GLN A 3 -31.35 63.29 -21.86
CA GLN A 3 -29.88 63.22 -21.77
C GLN A 3 -29.37 62.95 -20.34
N GLN A 4 -29.91 63.66 -19.34
CA GLN A 4 -29.57 63.45 -17.93
C GLN A 4 -29.92 62.04 -17.45
N LEU A 5 -31.06 61.51 -17.87
CA LEU A 5 -31.46 60.14 -17.55
C LEU A 5 -30.49 59.11 -18.15
N THR A 6 -30.06 59.30 -19.41
CA THR A 6 -29.10 58.39 -20.04
C THR A 6 -27.72 58.44 -19.41
N ASP A 7 -27.28 59.60 -18.92
CA ASP A 7 -25.97 59.74 -18.28
C ASP A 7 -25.95 59.09 -16.89
N ILE A 8 -27.06 59.18 -16.14
CA ILE A 8 -27.23 58.47 -14.86
C ILE A 8 -27.25 56.95 -15.07
N ILE A 9 -27.98 56.46 -16.07
CA ILE A 9 -28.02 55.02 -16.39
C ILE A 9 -26.63 54.51 -16.79
N LYS A 10 -25.88 55.26 -17.61
CA LYS A 10 -24.50 54.91 -17.99
C LYS A 10 -23.58 54.86 -16.78
N ALA A 11 -23.67 55.82 -15.86
CA ALA A 11 -22.86 55.84 -14.65
C ALA A 11 -23.13 54.64 -13.74
N ILE A 12 -24.41 54.25 -13.58
CA ILE A 12 -24.80 53.07 -12.80
C ILE A 12 -24.28 51.78 -13.45
N LEU A 13 -24.44 51.64 -14.77
CA LEU A 13 -23.96 50.47 -15.52
C LEU A 13 -22.43 50.34 -15.50
N GLN A 14 -21.71 51.45 -15.60
CA GLN A 14 -20.25 51.45 -15.49
C GLN A 14 -19.79 51.11 -14.07
N GLY A 15 -20.44 51.67 -13.05
CA GLY A 15 -20.14 51.37 -11.65
C GLY A 15 -20.35 49.89 -11.31
N SER A 16 -21.49 49.33 -11.72
CA SER A 16 -21.77 47.90 -11.50
C SER A 16 -20.85 47.01 -12.34
N GLY A 17 -20.51 47.40 -13.58
CA GLY A 17 -19.56 46.68 -14.42
C GLY A 17 -18.17 46.59 -13.79
N VAL A 18 -17.64 47.72 -13.30
CA VAL A 18 -16.35 47.75 -12.59
C VAL A 18 -16.40 46.88 -11.33
N PHE A 19 -17.49 46.94 -10.56
CA PHE A 19 -17.68 46.09 -9.39
C PHE A 19 -17.65 44.58 -9.74
N PHE A 20 -18.37 44.15 -10.78
CA PHE A 20 -18.37 42.76 -11.23
C PHE A 20 -16.99 42.29 -11.69
N ILE A 21 -16.25 43.14 -12.40
CA ILE A 21 -14.89 42.81 -12.86
C ILE A 21 -13.96 42.60 -11.66
N VAL A 22 -13.99 43.50 -10.67
CA VAL A 22 -13.17 43.38 -9.45
C VAL A 22 -13.56 42.12 -8.67
N TYR A 23 -14.85 41.84 -8.54
CA TYR A 23 -15.35 40.63 -7.88
C TYR A 23 -14.86 39.36 -8.60
N LEU A 24 -14.97 39.32 -9.93
CA LEU A 24 -14.57 38.16 -10.73
C LEU A 24 -13.06 37.91 -10.61
N ILE A 25 -12.24 38.95 -10.68
CA ILE A 25 -10.79 38.84 -10.48
C ILE A 25 -10.47 38.28 -9.09
N GLY A 26 -11.14 38.80 -8.05
CA GLY A 26 -10.97 38.32 -6.68
C GLY A 26 -11.34 36.85 -6.53
N TYR A 27 -12.51 36.46 -7.04
CA TYR A 27 -13.00 35.09 -6.98
C TYR A 27 -12.11 34.11 -7.76
N SER A 28 -11.70 34.47 -8.99
CA SER A 28 -10.79 33.66 -9.80
C SER A 28 -9.43 33.49 -9.13
N THR A 29 -8.89 34.55 -8.52
CA THR A 29 -7.61 34.48 -7.79
C THR A 29 -7.71 33.57 -6.58
N PHE A 30 -8.81 33.68 -5.82
CA PHE A 30 -9.08 32.80 -4.68
C PHE A 30 -9.17 31.33 -5.09
N LEU A 31 -9.96 31.01 -6.13
CA LEU A 31 -10.08 29.64 -6.64
C LEU A 31 -8.75 29.10 -7.16
N PHE A 32 -7.99 29.92 -7.89
CA PHE A 32 -6.67 29.53 -8.40
C PHE A 32 -5.71 29.16 -7.26
N LEU A 33 -5.64 29.96 -6.21
CA LEU A 33 -4.81 29.68 -5.04
C LEU A 33 -5.27 28.42 -4.30
N ALA A 34 -6.59 28.24 -4.12
CA ALA A 34 -7.13 27.07 -3.46
C ALA A 34 -6.75 25.78 -4.21
N VAL A 35 -6.88 25.77 -5.53
CA VAL A 35 -6.48 24.64 -6.37
C VAL A 35 -4.96 24.45 -6.35
N ALA A 36 -4.17 25.50 -6.52
CA ALA A 36 -2.71 25.40 -6.54
C ALA A 36 -2.14 24.83 -5.22
N VAL A 37 -2.61 25.33 -4.08
CA VAL A 37 -2.20 24.83 -2.76
C VAL A 37 -2.76 23.42 -2.52
N GLY A 38 -4.01 23.15 -2.86
CA GLY A 38 -4.63 21.83 -2.74
C GLY A 38 -3.88 20.77 -3.55
N SER A 39 -3.58 21.06 -4.81
CA SER A 39 -2.81 20.18 -5.69
C SER A 39 -1.38 20.01 -5.21
N SER A 40 -0.71 21.07 -4.76
CA SER A 40 0.67 20.99 -4.24
C SER A 40 0.75 20.15 -2.97
N THR A 41 -0.16 20.34 -2.01
CA THR A 41 -0.20 19.55 -0.78
C THR A 41 -0.53 18.08 -1.05
N LEU A 42 -1.47 17.79 -1.95
CA LEU A 42 -1.79 16.42 -2.36
C LEU A 42 -0.61 15.76 -3.09
N TYR A 43 0.05 16.50 -3.97
CA TYR A 43 1.25 16.04 -4.69
C TYR A 43 2.39 15.74 -3.72
N GLN A 44 2.65 16.62 -2.75
CA GLN A 44 3.66 16.43 -1.72
C GLN A 44 3.35 15.23 -0.83
N LYS A 45 2.08 15.03 -0.39
CA LYS A 45 1.69 13.85 0.39
C LYS A 45 1.92 12.56 -0.39
N ARG A 46 1.52 12.51 -1.67
CA ARG A 46 1.78 11.36 -2.55
C ARG A 46 3.28 11.10 -2.73
N ARG A 47 4.07 12.15 -2.92
CA ARG A 47 5.54 12.06 -3.03
C ARG A 47 6.18 11.56 -1.73
N GLN A 48 5.73 12.01 -0.56
CA GLN A 48 6.25 11.56 0.73
C GLN A 48 5.92 10.10 1.02
N ILE A 49 4.72 9.63 0.69
CA ILE A 49 4.35 8.20 0.83
C ILE A 49 5.25 7.35 -0.07
N LYS A 50 5.44 7.77 -1.33
CA LYS A 50 6.34 7.08 -2.27
C LYS A 50 7.79 7.08 -1.76
N MET A 51 8.30 8.23 -1.29
CA MET A 51 9.67 8.34 -0.77
C MET A 51 9.89 7.59 0.56
N LYS A 52 8.91 7.52 1.46
CA LYS A 52 9.04 6.71 2.69
C LYS A 52 9.18 5.23 2.37
N ASN A 53 8.40 4.73 1.41
CA ASN A 53 8.54 3.35 0.94
C ASN A 53 9.89 3.12 0.26
N THR A 54 10.42 4.12 -0.48
CA THR A 54 11.73 4.03 -1.14
C THR A 54 12.93 4.17 -0.20
N LEU A 55 12.85 5.01 0.84
CA LEU A 55 13.94 5.19 1.82
C LEU A 55 14.00 4.02 2.84
N MET A 56 12.89 3.34 3.08
CA MET A 56 12.85 2.07 3.83
C MET A 56 13.30 0.87 2.97
N GLN A 57 13.45 1.06 1.66
CA GLN A 57 13.71 -0.02 0.71
C GLN A 57 15.11 -0.61 0.84
N ASP A 58 16.06 0.08 1.50
CA ASP A 58 17.40 -0.45 1.78
C ASP A 58 17.52 -1.07 3.19
N TYR A 59 16.47 -1.00 4.01
CA TYR A 59 16.42 -1.54 5.37
C TYR A 59 15.28 -2.56 5.50
N TYR A 60 15.48 -3.74 4.92
CA TYR A 60 14.59 -4.87 5.16
C TYR A 60 14.85 -5.41 6.57
N VAL A 61 13.82 -5.36 7.43
CA VAL A 61 13.82 -6.07 8.70
C VAL A 61 13.55 -7.54 8.40
N PRO A 62 14.36 -8.51 8.86
CA PRO A 62 14.05 -9.91 8.66
C PRO A 62 12.65 -10.25 9.20
N VAL A 63 11.78 -10.80 8.35
CA VAL A 63 10.40 -11.20 8.71
C VAL A 63 10.25 -12.71 8.61
N SER A 64 9.70 -13.34 9.64
CA SER A 64 9.29 -14.75 9.60
C SER A 64 7.77 -14.84 9.46
N ILE A 65 7.31 -15.45 8.37
CA ILE A 65 5.89 -15.68 8.10
C ILE A 65 5.56 -17.10 8.56
N ILE A 66 4.74 -17.22 9.60
CA ILE A 66 4.31 -18.53 10.12
C ILE A 66 2.91 -18.83 9.55
N THR A 67 2.78 -19.93 8.83
CA THR A 67 1.54 -20.36 8.18
C THR A 67 1.08 -21.68 8.78
N PRO A 68 0.02 -21.69 9.62
CA PRO A 68 -0.58 -22.94 10.06
C PRO A 68 -1.27 -23.64 8.89
N ALA A 69 -1.16 -24.96 8.82
CA ALA A 69 -1.82 -25.79 7.81
C ALA A 69 -2.47 -26.99 8.52
N TYR A 70 -3.77 -27.22 8.24
CA TYR A 70 -4.48 -28.40 8.73
C TYR A 70 -5.47 -28.89 7.68
N ASN A 71 -5.19 -30.06 7.09
CA ASN A 71 -5.95 -30.62 5.98
C ASN A 71 -6.09 -29.68 4.76
N GLU A 72 -4.99 -29.05 4.34
CA GLU A 72 -4.94 -28.02 3.28
C GLU A 72 -4.21 -28.54 2.02
N HIS A 73 -4.16 -29.85 1.76
CA HIS A 73 -3.38 -30.43 0.64
C HIS A 73 -3.73 -29.86 -0.75
N VAL A 74 -4.93 -29.31 -0.93
CA VAL A 74 -5.39 -28.70 -2.19
C VAL A 74 -4.86 -27.27 -2.38
N THR A 75 -4.72 -26.51 -1.30
CA THR A 75 -4.51 -25.04 -1.32
C THR A 75 -3.13 -24.64 -0.82
N VAL A 76 -2.47 -25.47 -0.01
CA VAL A 76 -1.24 -25.12 0.71
C VAL A 76 -0.11 -24.70 -0.23
N VAL A 77 0.01 -25.34 -1.39
CA VAL A 77 1.01 -24.99 -2.42
C VAL A 77 0.75 -23.61 -3.01
N GLU A 78 -0.50 -23.28 -3.31
CA GLU A 78 -0.86 -21.97 -3.87
C GLU A 78 -0.65 -20.86 -2.83
N THR A 79 -0.95 -21.14 -1.57
CA THR A 79 -0.67 -20.24 -0.45
C THR A 79 0.83 -19.95 -0.34
N VAL A 80 1.69 -20.97 -0.32
CA VAL A 80 3.14 -20.77 -0.24
C VAL A 80 3.69 -20.07 -1.48
N LYS A 81 3.20 -20.42 -2.69
CA LYS A 81 3.57 -19.70 -3.93
C LYS A 81 3.21 -18.21 -3.87
N SER A 82 2.05 -17.88 -3.30
CA SER A 82 1.62 -16.50 -3.11
C SER A 82 2.53 -15.74 -2.14
N LEU A 83 2.97 -16.40 -1.06
CA LEU A 83 3.92 -15.82 -0.11
C LEU A 83 5.31 -15.64 -0.72
N LEU A 84 5.75 -16.57 -1.57
CA LEU A 84 7.02 -16.47 -2.30
C LEU A 84 7.02 -15.34 -3.35
N ALA A 85 5.85 -14.89 -3.80
CA ALA A 85 5.69 -13.80 -4.76
C ALA A 85 5.74 -12.40 -4.13
N LEU A 86 5.99 -12.29 -2.83
CA LEU A 86 6.10 -11.00 -2.14
C LEU A 86 7.34 -10.21 -2.61
N GLU A 87 7.16 -8.91 -2.90
CA GLU A 87 8.25 -7.97 -3.19
C GLU A 87 8.98 -7.54 -1.89
N TYR A 88 9.54 -8.51 -1.17
CA TYR A 88 10.32 -8.30 0.06
C TYR A 88 11.63 -9.10 0.01
N ASN A 89 12.77 -8.53 0.43
CA ASN A 89 14.05 -9.18 0.18
C ASN A 89 14.51 -10.14 1.30
N ILE A 90 14.10 -9.92 2.55
CA ILE A 90 14.61 -10.68 3.71
C ILE A 90 13.46 -11.27 4.50
N TYR A 91 12.97 -12.43 4.08
CA TYR A 91 11.93 -13.14 4.79
C TYR A 91 12.09 -14.66 4.70
N GLU A 92 11.47 -15.35 5.66
CA GLU A 92 11.34 -16.81 5.67
C GLU A 92 9.86 -17.20 5.82
N ILE A 93 9.49 -18.36 5.29
CA ILE A 93 8.15 -18.94 5.43
C ILE A 93 8.29 -20.23 6.23
N ILE A 94 7.56 -20.32 7.35
CA ILE A 94 7.51 -21.49 8.22
C ILE A 94 6.10 -22.03 8.16
N VAL A 95 5.91 -23.15 7.46
CA VAL A 95 4.62 -23.84 7.43
C VAL A 95 4.55 -24.80 8.62
N VAL A 96 3.51 -24.66 9.44
CA VAL A 96 3.29 -25.49 10.63
C VAL A 96 2.09 -26.39 10.36
N ASP A 97 2.36 -27.67 10.08
CA ASP A 97 1.30 -28.68 9.96
C ASP A 97 0.78 -29.08 11.35
N ASP A 98 -0.46 -28.72 11.66
CA ASP A 98 -1.12 -28.97 12.97
C ASP A 98 -1.73 -30.38 13.05
N GLY A 99 -0.99 -31.39 12.61
CA GLY A 99 -1.40 -32.79 12.65
C GLY A 99 -2.45 -33.17 11.60
N SER A 100 -2.27 -32.69 10.36
CA SER A 100 -3.13 -33.06 9.23
C SER A 100 -3.23 -34.57 9.06
N LYS A 101 -4.42 -35.03 8.63
CA LYS A 101 -4.68 -36.45 8.33
C LYS A 101 -4.56 -36.77 6.84
N ASP A 102 -4.28 -35.76 6.03
CA ASP A 102 -4.11 -35.84 4.60
C ASP A 102 -2.62 -35.64 4.20
N ASP A 103 -2.38 -35.54 2.91
CA ASP A 103 -1.03 -35.41 2.34
C ASP A 103 -0.49 -33.96 2.37
N THR A 104 -0.97 -33.07 3.26
CA THR A 104 -0.59 -31.64 3.28
C THR A 104 0.93 -31.41 3.23
N SER A 105 1.68 -32.06 4.13
CA SER A 105 3.16 -31.95 4.18
C SER A 105 3.84 -32.58 2.97
N LYS A 106 3.32 -33.71 2.47
CA LYS A 106 3.87 -34.41 1.30
C LYS A 106 3.75 -33.58 0.03
N VAL A 107 2.59 -32.95 -0.20
CA VAL A 107 2.37 -32.10 -1.37
C VAL A 107 3.32 -30.88 -1.34
N LEU A 108 3.65 -30.34 -0.17
CA LEU A 108 4.66 -29.28 -0.04
C LEU A 108 6.07 -29.77 -0.41
N ILE A 109 6.48 -30.93 0.12
CA ILE A 109 7.79 -31.53 -0.18
C ILE A 109 7.96 -31.74 -1.68
N GLU A 110 6.94 -32.31 -2.33
CA GLU A 110 6.94 -32.57 -3.77
C GLU A 110 6.90 -31.28 -4.61
N ALA A 111 6.08 -30.30 -4.23
CA ALA A 111 5.89 -29.07 -5.01
C ALA A 111 7.12 -28.14 -4.99
N PHE A 112 7.91 -28.18 -3.91
CA PHE A 112 9.08 -27.31 -3.72
C PHE A 112 10.42 -28.07 -3.81
N ASP A 113 10.40 -29.35 -4.21
CA ASP A 113 11.58 -30.21 -4.34
C ASP A 113 12.46 -30.19 -3.08
N MET A 114 11.81 -30.30 -1.92
CA MET A 114 12.51 -30.20 -0.64
C MET A 114 13.36 -31.45 -0.41
N HIS A 115 14.62 -31.26 -0.04
CA HIS A 115 15.57 -32.35 0.17
C HIS A 115 16.05 -32.36 1.62
N PRO A 116 16.24 -33.55 2.23
CA PRO A 116 16.72 -33.61 3.60
C PRO A 116 18.07 -32.91 3.78
N VAL A 117 18.16 -32.03 4.78
CA VAL A 117 19.38 -31.32 5.17
C VAL A 117 19.83 -31.74 6.56
N ASN A 118 21.15 -31.80 6.77
CA ASN A 118 21.71 -32.09 8.09
C ASN A 118 21.93 -30.77 8.84
N ARG A 119 20.90 -30.30 9.55
CA ARG A 119 20.96 -29.07 10.36
C ARG A 119 20.89 -29.42 11.85
N PRO A 120 21.81 -28.89 12.69
CA PRO A 120 21.75 -29.16 14.13
C PRO A 120 20.48 -28.54 14.74
N VAL A 121 19.70 -29.38 15.44
CA VAL A 121 18.49 -28.96 16.15
C VAL A 121 18.82 -28.71 17.62
N GLN A 122 18.46 -27.52 18.12
CA GLN A 122 18.60 -27.20 19.53
C GLN A 122 17.29 -27.47 20.27
N TYR A 123 17.25 -28.57 21.02
CA TYR A 123 16.11 -28.92 21.87
C TYR A 123 16.09 -28.03 23.13
N LYS A 124 15.25 -26.99 23.12
CA LYS A 124 15.04 -26.10 24.28
C LYS A 124 13.89 -26.53 25.19
N ILE A 125 13.03 -27.42 24.70
CA ILE A 125 11.86 -27.94 25.39
C ILE A 125 11.78 -29.44 25.18
N THR A 126 11.07 -30.15 26.07
CA THR A 126 10.76 -31.57 25.88
C THR A 126 9.75 -31.73 24.74
N CYS A 127 10.17 -32.34 23.64
CA CYS A 127 9.32 -32.62 22.48
C CYS A 127 9.65 -33.99 21.88
N GLN A 128 8.86 -34.41 20.90
CA GLN A 128 9.18 -35.59 20.10
C GLN A 128 10.48 -35.36 19.31
N PRO A 129 11.25 -36.43 19.02
CA PRO A 129 12.47 -36.33 18.22
C PRO A 129 12.12 -35.86 16.80
N VAL A 130 12.98 -35.01 16.22
CA VAL A 130 12.83 -34.60 14.83
C VAL A 130 13.09 -35.79 13.91
N GLU A 131 12.13 -36.11 13.04
CA GLU A 131 12.26 -37.21 12.08
C GLU A 131 13.14 -36.80 10.90
N TYR A 132 12.82 -35.67 10.27
CA TYR A 132 13.53 -35.14 9.11
C TYR A 132 13.58 -33.62 9.16
N ILE A 133 14.62 -33.05 8.56
CA ILE A 133 14.75 -31.62 8.33
C ILE A 133 14.91 -31.48 6.84
N TYR A 134 14.06 -30.67 6.21
CA TYR A 134 14.08 -30.37 4.79
C TYR A 134 14.56 -28.95 4.55
#